data_AF-A0A6J6A1H7-F1
#
_entry.id   AF-A0A6J6A1H7-F1
#
_cell.length_a   1.000
_cell.length_b   1.000
_cell.length_c   1.000
_cell.angle_alpha   90.00
_cell.angle_beta   90.00
_cell.angle_gamma   90.00
#
_symmetry.space_group_name_H-M   'P 1'
#
loop_
_entity.id
_entity.type
_entity.pdbx_description
1 polymer ?
#
loop_
_entity_poly.entity_id
_entity_poly.type
_entity_poly.pdbx_seq_one_letter_code
_entity_poly.pdbx_strand_id
1 'polypeptide(L)'
;MQTTWKNPISSLRKLEKQRLEEARADEELRQRQIQEIIDEGPPPGSGISPANWADWHRHRFVCCPKTRFRYICDRVDCGAGGTCQEMTAVGLRGDGASLPRKLRPICSARNREGDRCGVRVEPGKRVCRFHGGLSTGPRTAEGRARIAEAMRKRHALHPTKTQRTPKTATDRGGIGESLGGANRSPTNE
;
A
#
# COMPACT_ATOMS: atom_id res chain seq x y z
N MET A 1 28.97 -48.19 -40.21
CA MET A 1 28.69 -47.71 -38.83
C MET A 1 27.73 -46.53 -38.93
N GLN A 2 26.44 -46.72 -38.62
CA GLN A 2 25.44 -45.65 -38.69
C GLN A 2 25.53 -44.81 -37.41
N THR A 3 25.96 -43.55 -37.54
CA THR A 3 25.97 -42.60 -36.42
C THR A 3 24.56 -42.05 -36.24
N THR A 4 23.94 -42.36 -35.10
CA THR A 4 22.62 -41.84 -34.76
C THR A 4 22.74 -40.37 -34.36
N TRP A 5 22.43 -39.47 -35.29
CA TRP A 5 22.29 -38.05 -34.99
C TRP A 5 21.09 -37.86 -34.06
N LYS A 6 21.34 -37.64 -32.77
CA LYS A 6 20.29 -37.31 -31.80
C LYS A 6 19.66 -35.97 -32.19
N ASN A 7 18.34 -35.97 -32.35
CA ASN A 7 17.58 -34.81 -32.80
C ASN A 7 17.64 -33.68 -31.73
N PRO A 8 18.28 -32.53 -32.00
CA PRO A 8 18.56 -31.51 -30.99
C PRO A 8 17.29 -30.89 -30.37
N ILE A 9 16.16 -30.93 -31.08
CA ILE A 9 14.86 -30.44 -30.60
C ILE A 9 14.33 -31.31 -29.44
N SER A 10 14.57 -32.62 -29.44
CA SER A 10 14.12 -33.50 -28.34
C SER A 10 14.96 -33.28 -27.07
N SER A 11 16.24 -32.95 -27.23
CA SER A 11 17.14 -32.57 -26.12
C SER A 11 16.70 -31.27 -25.45
N LEU A 12 16.32 -30.25 -26.22
CA LEU A 12 15.86 -28.97 -25.69
C LEU A 12 14.55 -29.12 -24.91
N ARG A 13 13.57 -29.87 -25.43
CA ARG A 13 12.31 -30.14 -24.73
C ARG A 13 12.52 -30.90 -23.42
N LYS A 14 13.50 -31.81 -23.38
CA LYS A 14 13.86 -32.54 -22.16
C LYS A 14 14.42 -31.60 -21.10
N LEU A 15 15.32 -30.68 -21.48
CA LEU A 15 15.86 -29.66 -20.58
C LEU A 15 14.77 -28.70 -20.09
N GLU A 16 13.86 -28.27 -20.96
CA GLU A 16 12.73 -27.41 -20.58
C GLU A 16 11.80 -28.13 -19.57
N LYS A 17 11.50 -29.41 -19.79
CA LYS A 17 10.72 -30.21 -18.86
C LYS A 17 11.41 -30.30 -17.49
N GLN A 18 12.71 -30.55 -17.46
CA GLN A 18 13.50 -30.57 -16.23
C GLN A 18 13.44 -29.23 -15.49
N ARG A 19 13.61 -28.11 -16.21
CA ARG A 19 13.50 -26.77 -15.60
C ARG A 19 12.11 -26.47 -15.04
N LEU A 20 11.05 -26.96 -15.68
CA LEU A 20 9.68 -26.83 -15.18
C LEU A 20 9.41 -27.73 -13.98
N GLU A 21 10.08 -28.87 -13.87
CA GLU A 21 10.03 -29.75 -12.70
C GLU A 21 10.81 -29.15 -11.53
N GLU A 22 12.02 -28.65 -11.77
CA GLU A 22 12.84 -27.90 -10.79
C GLU A 22 12.09 -26.66 -10.28
N ALA A 23 11.52 -25.84 -11.16
CA ALA A 23 10.75 -24.66 -10.76
C ALA A 23 9.50 -25.01 -9.94
N ARG A 24 8.87 -26.17 -10.20
CA ARG A 24 7.76 -26.68 -9.38
C ARG A 24 8.23 -27.12 -8.01
N ALA A 25 9.34 -27.85 -7.94
CA ALA A 25 9.94 -28.29 -6.68
C ALA A 25 10.39 -27.09 -5.81
N ASP A 26 10.96 -26.06 -6.42
CA ASP A 26 11.35 -24.82 -5.75
C ASP A 26 10.13 -24.08 -5.18
N GLU A 27 9.04 -23.99 -5.95
CA GLU A 27 7.79 -23.39 -5.46
C GLU A 27 7.16 -24.22 -4.34
N GLU A 28 7.15 -25.55 -4.43
CA GLU A 28 6.68 -26.44 -3.36
C GLU A 28 7.50 -26.29 -2.07
N LEU A 29 8.83 -26.20 -2.17
CA LEU A 29 9.71 -25.95 -1.03
C LEU A 29 9.38 -24.60 -0.38
N ARG A 30 9.22 -23.56 -1.20
CA ARG A 30 8.85 -22.22 -0.72
C ARG A 30 7.50 -22.22 -0.01
N GLN A 31 6.50 -22.91 -0.57
CA GLN A 31 5.18 -23.04 0.07
C GLN A 31 5.27 -23.76 1.42
N ARG A 32 6.09 -24.81 1.52
CA ARG A 32 6.32 -25.53 2.79
C ARG A 32 6.97 -24.63 3.84
N GLN A 33 8.03 -23.90 3.48
CA GLN A 33 8.71 -22.96 4.38
C GLN A 33 7.76 -21.87 4.88
N ILE A 34 6.88 -21.36 4.01
CA ILE A 34 5.85 -20.39 4.41
C ILE A 34 4.87 -21.02 5.41
N GLN A 35 4.42 -22.26 5.16
CA GLN A 35 3.49 -22.94 6.05
C GLN A 35 4.10 -23.20 7.44
N GLU A 36 5.37 -23.60 7.50
CA GLU A 36 6.10 -23.76 8.78
C GLU A 36 6.08 -22.45 9.59
N ILE A 37 6.35 -21.30 8.97
CA ILE A 37 6.29 -19.99 9.64
C ILE A 37 4.86 -19.65 10.09
N ILE A 38 3.83 -20.01 9.31
CA ILE A 38 2.43 -19.80 9.70
C ILE A 38 2.10 -20.62 10.95
N ASP A 39 2.55 -21.87 10.99
CA ASP A 39 2.30 -22.82 12.08
C ASP A 39 3.03 -22.42 13.37
N GLU A 40 4.22 -21.82 13.28
CA GLU A 40 4.94 -21.22 14.42
C GLU A 40 4.15 -20.11 15.12
N GLY A 41 3.23 -19.47 14.39
CA GLY A 41 2.44 -18.37 14.91
C GLY A 41 3.23 -17.07 15.09
N PRO A 42 2.55 -15.97 15.45
CA PRO A 42 3.19 -14.67 15.60
C PRO A 42 4.16 -14.66 16.79
N PRO A 43 5.31 -13.95 16.70
CA PRO A 43 6.23 -13.82 17.82
C PRO A 43 5.54 -13.28 19.07
N PRO A 44 5.86 -13.80 20.27
CA PRO A 44 5.26 -13.32 21.51
C PRO A 44 5.44 -11.82 21.70
N GLY A 45 4.37 -11.12 22.10
CA GLY A 45 4.39 -9.67 22.32
C GLY A 45 4.40 -8.81 21.05
N SER A 46 4.33 -9.40 19.85
CA SER A 46 4.25 -8.67 18.58
C SER A 46 2.93 -7.91 18.37
N GLY A 47 1.86 -8.31 19.06
CA GLY A 47 0.52 -7.76 18.87
C GLY A 47 -0.16 -8.15 17.56
N ILE A 48 0.42 -9.10 16.81
CA ILE A 48 -0.15 -9.61 15.55
C ILE A 48 -1.19 -10.68 15.90
N SER A 49 -2.41 -10.55 15.36
CA SER A 49 -3.44 -11.57 15.52
C SER A 49 -3.09 -12.82 14.69
N PRO A 50 -3.47 -14.04 15.11
CA PRO A 50 -3.27 -15.25 14.32
C PRO A 50 -3.83 -15.16 12.90
N ALA A 51 -4.98 -14.49 12.72
CA ALA A 51 -5.58 -14.28 11.40
C ALA A 51 -4.68 -13.41 10.48
N ASN A 52 -4.11 -12.32 11.01
CA ASN A 52 -3.19 -11.48 10.24
C ASN A 52 -1.85 -12.18 9.99
N TRP A 53 -1.42 -13.06 10.90
CA TRP A 53 -0.24 -13.90 10.72
C TRP A 53 -0.43 -14.92 9.60
N ALA A 54 -1.58 -15.61 9.50
CA ALA A 54 -1.81 -16.55 8.40
C ALA A 54 -1.69 -15.91 7.01
N ASP A 55 -1.96 -14.61 6.88
CA ASP A 55 -2.05 -13.91 5.60
C ASP A 55 -0.84 -13.05 5.23
N TRP A 56 0.19 -12.98 6.10
CA TRP A 56 1.33 -12.07 5.91
C TRP A 56 2.05 -12.30 4.57
N HIS A 57 2.24 -13.57 4.18
CA HIS A 57 2.98 -13.98 3.00
C HIS A 57 2.25 -13.63 1.69
N ARG A 58 0.91 -13.61 1.73
CA ARG A 58 0.06 -13.21 0.59
C ARG A 58 0.15 -11.72 0.30
N HIS A 59 0.40 -10.92 1.33
CA HIS A 59 0.27 -9.47 1.28
C HIS A 59 1.60 -8.73 1.40
N ARG A 60 2.69 -9.45 1.70
CA ARG A 60 4.07 -8.95 1.75
C ARG A 60 4.32 -7.84 2.78
N PHE A 61 3.35 -7.53 3.64
CA PHE A 61 3.51 -6.64 4.78
C PHE A 61 2.61 -7.06 5.96
N VAL A 62 3.19 -7.06 7.16
CA VAL A 62 2.48 -7.27 8.45
C VAL A 62 2.01 -5.94 9.05
N CYS A 63 2.78 -4.87 8.81
CA CYS A 63 2.51 -3.53 9.33
C CYS A 63 1.82 -2.66 8.28
N CYS A 64 0.90 -1.80 8.75
CA CYS A 64 0.08 -0.96 7.88
C CYS A 64 0.92 0.09 7.11
N PRO A 65 0.82 0.16 5.77
CA PRO A 65 1.52 1.19 4.97
C PRO A 65 1.13 2.62 5.36
N LYS A 66 -0.12 2.84 5.80
CA LYS A 66 -0.61 4.14 6.30
C LYS A 66 0.19 4.63 7.50
N THR A 67 0.58 3.72 8.39
CA THR A 67 1.35 4.03 9.60
C THR A 67 2.85 4.13 9.30
N ARG A 68 3.25 4.09 8.02
CA ARG A 68 4.63 3.90 7.57
C ARG A 68 5.24 2.61 8.15
N PHE A 69 4.44 1.54 8.13
CA PHE A 69 4.85 0.23 8.65
C PHE A 69 5.17 0.24 10.15
N ARG A 70 4.64 1.21 10.91
CA ARG A 70 4.92 1.35 12.36
C ARG A 70 4.02 0.48 13.22
N TYR A 71 2.76 0.32 12.83
CA TYR A 71 1.75 -0.41 13.57
C TYR A 71 1.00 -1.37 12.65
N ILE A 72 0.53 -2.48 13.22
CA ILE A 72 -0.36 -3.44 12.57
C ILE A 72 -1.70 -2.75 12.27
N CYS A 73 -2.38 -3.20 11.22
CA CYS A 73 -3.72 -2.71 10.94
C CYS A 73 -4.69 -3.24 12.01
N ASP A 74 -5.27 -2.34 12.81
CA ASP A 74 -6.26 -2.61 13.86
C ASP A 74 -7.70 -2.65 13.32
N ARG A 75 -7.90 -2.10 12.13
CA ARG A 75 -9.17 -2.07 11.42
C ARG A 75 -9.47 -3.40 10.73
N VAL A 76 -10.47 -4.12 11.25
CA VAL A 76 -10.97 -5.39 10.71
C VAL A 76 -11.47 -5.25 9.26
N ASP A 77 -12.03 -4.09 8.89
CA ASP A 77 -12.49 -3.77 7.53
C ASP A 77 -11.36 -3.40 6.57
N CYS A 78 -10.22 -2.98 7.12
CA CYS A 78 -8.97 -2.80 6.39
C CYS A 78 -8.14 -4.08 6.56
N GLY A 79 -8.63 -5.20 6.01
CA GLY A 79 -7.99 -6.51 6.07
C GLY A 79 -6.64 -6.50 5.37
N ALA A 80 -5.59 -6.12 6.11
CA ALA A 80 -4.21 -5.93 5.64
C ALA A 80 -3.88 -6.95 4.55
N GLY A 81 -3.82 -6.49 3.30
CA GLY A 81 -3.90 -7.40 2.17
C GLY A 81 -5.00 -7.13 1.16
N GLY A 82 -5.60 -8.21 0.63
CA GLY A 82 -6.34 -8.23 -0.64
C GLY A 82 -7.38 -7.13 -0.83
N THR A 83 -8.00 -6.66 0.25
CA THR A 83 -9.02 -5.59 0.29
C THR A 83 -8.56 -4.32 1.02
N CYS A 84 -7.26 -4.14 1.22
CA CYS A 84 -6.70 -3.00 1.95
C CYS A 84 -7.10 -1.67 1.29
N GLN A 85 -7.96 -0.92 2.00
CA GLN A 85 -8.48 0.36 1.56
C GLN A 85 -7.36 1.41 1.40
N GLU A 86 -6.34 1.38 2.28
CA GLU A 86 -5.22 2.32 2.24
C GLU A 86 -4.30 2.07 1.03
N MET A 87 -4.05 0.82 0.68
CA MET A 87 -3.31 0.47 -0.54
C MET A 87 -4.12 0.86 -1.79
N THR A 88 -5.42 0.57 -1.77
CA THR A 88 -6.33 0.97 -2.85
C THR A 88 -6.35 2.48 -3.04
N ALA A 89 -6.31 3.26 -1.94
CA ALA A 89 -6.28 4.72 -1.96
C ALA A 89 -5.01 5.31 -2.61
N VAL A 90 -3.93 4.54 -2.73
CA VAL A 90 -2.71 4.91 -3.47
C VAL A 90 -2.56 4.15 -4.80
N GLY A 91 -3.63 3.51 -5.27
CA GLY A 91 -3.65 2.81 -6.55
C GLY A 91 -2.90 1.47 -6.55
N LEU A 92 -2.74 0.86 -5.38
CA LEU A 92 -2.10 -0.44 -5.20
C LEU A 92 -3.09 -1.48 -4.69
N ARG A 93 -2.80 -2.75 -4.97
CA ARG A 93 -3.46 -3.90 -4.38
C ARG A 93 -2.85 -4.21 -3.02
N GLY A 94 -3.50 -5.11 -2.30
CA GLY A 94 -3.05 -5.63 -1.02
C GLY A 94 -1.67 -6.29 -0.99
N ASP A 95 -1.22 -6.80 -2.11
CA ASP A 95 0.10 -7.41 -2.31
C ASP A 95 1.17 -6.40 -2.76
N GLY A 96 0.81 -5.11 -2.86
CA GLY A 96 1.66 -4.05 -3.39
C GLY A 96 1.69 -3.95 -4.93
N ALA A 97 1.03 -4.86 -5.66
CA ALA A 97 0.95 -4.77 -7.10
C ALA A 97 0.12 -3.56 -7.54
N SER A 98 0.43 -3.00 -8.70
CA SER A 98 -0.32 -1.85 -9.23
C SER A 98 -1.75 -2.25 -9.59
N LEU A 99 -2.74 -1.45 -9.19
CA LEU A 99 -4.09 -1.60 -9.70
C LEU A 99 -4.14 -1.26 -11.20
N PRO A 100 -5.02 -1.91 -11.98
CA PRO A 100 -5.34 -1.47 -13.34
C PRO A 100 -5.74 0.00 -13.32
N ARG A 101 -5.33 0.76 -14.35
CA ARG A 101 -5.56 2.22 -14.39
C ARG A 101 -7.02 2.58 -14.12
N LYS A 102 -7.98 1.83 -14.66
CA LYS A 102 -9.44 2.04 -14.47
C LYS A 102 -9.96 1.79 -13.05
N LEU A 103 -9.20 1.12 -12.19
CA LEU A 103 -9.57 0.86 -10.80
C LEU A 103 -8.85 1.77 -9.80
N ARG A 104 -7.87 2.57 -10.27
CA ARG A 104 -7.14 3.50 -9.39
C ARG A 104 -8.01 4.68 -8.99
N PRO A 105 -7.88 5.19 -7.76
CA PRO A 105 -8.62 6.36 -7.30
C PRO A 105 -8.24 7.62 -8.08
N ILE A 106 -9.07 8.64 -7.92
CA ILE A 106 -8.88 9.96 -8.50
C ILE A 106 -7.81 10.72 -7.70
N CYS A 107 -7.05 11.57 -8.40
CA CYS A 107 -6.02 12.40 -7.82
C CYS A 107 -6.55 13.30 -6.70
N SER A 108 -5.83 13.34 -5.58
CA SER A 108 -6.19 14.17 -4.42
C SER A 108 -5.85 15.65 -4.57
N ALA A 109 -5.25 16.07 -5.69
CA ALA A 109 -4.91 17.46 -5.95
C ALA A 109 -6.09 18.24 -6.52
N ARG A 110 -6.07 19.55 -6.36
CA ARG A 110 -7.02 20.47 -6.98
C ARG A 110 -6.39 21.12 -8.21
N ASN A 111 -7.21 21.38 -9.23
CA ASN A 111 -6.79 22.17 -10.38
C ASN A 111 -6.64 23.65 -9.98
N ARG A 112 -6.25 24.50 -10.94
CA ARG A 112 -6.07 25.94 -10.72
C ARG A 112 -7.37 26.66 -10.32
N GLU A 113 -8.52 26.15 -10.75
CA GLU A 113 -9.85 26.68 -10.46
C GLU A 113 -10.38 26.22 -9.09
N GLY A 114 -9.70 25.29 -8.41
CA GLY A 114 -10.05 24.77 -7.10
C GLY A 114 -10.84 23.46 -7.12
N ASP A 115 -11.20 22.97 -8.30
CA ASP A 115 -11.91 21.70 -8.49
C ASP A 115 -11.00 20.49 -8.33
N ARG A 116 -11.58 19.34 -7.99
CA ARG A 116 -10.83 18.09 -7.88
C ARG A 116 -10.29 17.67 -9.24
N CYS A 117 -9.01 17.29 -9.28
CA CYS A 117 -8.40 16.75 -10.50
C CYS A 117 -9.11 15.48 -10.94
N GLY A 118 -9.65 15.40 -12.16
CA GLY A 118 -10.33 14.20 -12.68
C GLY A 118 -9.41 13.06 -13.13
N VAL A 119 -8.09 13.23 -13.03
CA VAL A 119 -7.11 12.23 -13.49
C VAL A 119 -6.83 11.21 -12.39
N ARG A 120 -6.62 9.96 -12.76
CA ARG A 120 -6.30 8.88 -11.81
C ARG A 120 -4.87 8.95 -11.29
N VAL A 121 -4.66 8.46 -10.07
CA VAL A 121 -3.36 8.47 -9.39
C VAL A 121 -2.32 7.58 -10.09
N GLU A 122 -1.05 7.95 -9.93
CA GLU A 122 0.05 7.03 -10.20
C GLU A 122 0.21 6.03 -9.04
N PRO A 123 0.62 4.77 -9.30
CA PRO A 123 0.73 3.75 -8.27
C PRO A 123 1.66 4.16 -7.14
N GLY A 124 1.25 3.90 -5.89
CA GLY A 124 1.99 4.25 -4.68
C GLY A 124 1.91 5.73 -4.31
N LYS A 125 1.10 6.53 -5.01
CA LYS A 125 0.91 7.95 -4.73
C LYS A 125 -0.56 8.33 -4.68
N ARG A 126 -0.85 9.46 -4.04
CA ARG A 126 -2.20 10.06 -4.00
C ARG A 126 -2.43 11.07 -5.14
N VAL A 127 -1.44 11.28 -6.00
CA VAL A 127 -1.46 12.29 -7.07
C VAL A 127 -1.19 11.67 -8.45
N CYS A 128 -1.76 12.28 -9.49
CA CYS A 128 -1.58 11.86 -10.88
C CYS A 128 -0.29 12.40 -11.48
N ARG A 129 0.04 11.96 -12.70
CA ARG A 129 1.23 12.41 -13.46
C ARG A 129 1.38 13.94 -13.56
N PHE A 130 0.29 14.69 -13.67
CA PHE A 130 0.32 16.15 -13.81
C PHE A 130 0.54 16.88 -12.48
N HIS A 131 0.13 16.26 -11.37
CA HIS A 131 0.28 16.80 -10.02
C HIS A 131 1.46 16.15 -9.28
N GLY A 132 2.51 15.76 -10.00
CA GLY A 132 3.75 15.24 -9.42
C GLY A 132 3.79 13.73 -9.16
N GLY A 133 2.81 12.98 -9.66
CA GLY A 133 2.77 11.51 -9.57
C GLY A 133 4.00 10.83 -10.18
N LEU A 134 4.61 11.43 -11.19
CA LEU A 134 5.86 10.93 -11.79
C LEU A 134 7.12 11.55 -11.19
N SER A 135 7.00 12.59 -10.35
CA SER A 135 8.17 13.24 -9.75
C SER A 135 8.80 12.36 -8.69
N THR A 136 10.10 12.13 -8.78
CA THR A 136 10.87 11.36 -7.78
C THR A 136 11.57 12.27 -6.77
N GLY A 137 11.39 13.59 -6.89
CA GLY A 137 12.13 14.59 -6.12
C GLY A 137 13.64 14.64 -6.46
N PRO A 138 14.38 15.60 -5.89
CA PRO A 138 15.83 15.67 -6.02
C PRO A 138 16.50 14.52 -5.26
N ARG A 139 17.27 13.69 -5.97
CA ARG A 139 18.00 12.56 -5.35
C ARG A 139 19.36 12.95 -4.80
N THR A 140 19.96 14.04 -5.28
CA THR A 140 21.29 14.50 -4.87
C THR A 140 21.23 15.59 -3.79
N ALA A 141 22.30 15.73 -3.01
CA ALA A 141 22.42 16.78 -1.99
C ALA A 141 22.37 18.18 -2.63
N GLU A 142 23.08 18.38 -3.73
CA GLU A 142 23.05 19.62 -4.52
C GLU A 142 21.65 19.92 -5.07
N GLY A 143 20.94 18.89 -5.56
CA GLY A 143 19.56 19.04 -6.02
C GLY A 143 18.63 19.49 -4.91
N ARG A 144 18.78 18.93 -3.70
CA ARG A 144 18.04 19.37 -2.51
C ARG A 144 18.37 20.81 -2.14
N ALA A 145 19.65 21.18 -2.14
CA ALA A 145 20.12 22.53 -1.81
C ALA A 145 19.56 23.58 -2.78
N ARG A 146 19.60 23.31 -4.09
CA ARG A 146 19.03 24.20 -5.12
C ARG A 146 17.53 24.45 -4.93
N ILE A 147 16.76 23.38 -4.66
CA ILE A 147 15.32 23.52 -4.40
C ILE A 147 15.06 24.32 -3.12
N ALA A 148 15.83 24.06 -2.06
CA ALA A 148 15.70 24.78 -0.80
C ALA A 148 16.01 26.28 -0.96
N GLU A 149 17.03 26.63 -1.74
CA GLU A 149 17.35 28.02 -2.05
C GLU A 149 16.26 28.70 -2.88
N ALA A 150 15.77 28.04 -3.94
CA ALA A 150 14.67 28.56 -4.75
C ALA A 150 13.40 28.82 -3.92
N MET A 151 13.10 27.92 -2.97
CA MET A 151 11.98 28.08 -2.04
C MET A 151 12.17 29.28 -1.11
N ARG A 152 13.39 29.47 -0.56
CA ARG A 152 13.74 30.66 0.24
C ARG A 152 13.55 31.95 -0.56
N LYS A 153 14.05 32.01 -1.80
CA LYS A 153 13.87 33.17 -2.69
C LYS A 153 12.39 33.48 -2.94
N ARG A 154 11.58 32.47 -3.27
CA ARG A 154 10.14 32.63 -3.47
C ARG A 154 9.44 33.16 -2.21
N HIS A 155 9.80 32.66 -1.04
CA HIS A 155 9.20 33.11 0.23
C HIS A 155 9.58 34.57 0.55
N ALA A 156 10.80 34.99 0.22
CA ALA A 156 11.24 36.37 0.39
C ALA A 156 10.50 37.34 -0.56
N LEU A 157 10.11 36.89 -1.76
CA LEU A 157 9.33 37.69 -2.72
C LEU A 157 7.84 37.81 -2.34
N HIS A 158 7.32 36.87 -1.54
CA HIS A 158 5.93 36.87 -1.07
C HIS A 158 5.88 36.68 0.45
N PRO A 159 6.34 37.66 1.25
CA PRO A 159 6.15 37.63 2.70
C PRO A 159 4.65 37.73 2.97
N THR A 160 4.02 36.62 3.34
CA THR A 160 2.56 36.50 3.37
C THR A 160 1.93 37.53 4.31
N LYS A 161 1.12 38.45 3.77
CA LYS A 161 -0.01 39.06 4.48
C LYS A 161 -1.03 37.96 4.81
N THR A 162 -0.80 37.19 5.86
CA THR A 162 -1.87 36.40 6.49
C THR A 162 -1.48 36.15 7.94
N GLN A 163 -1.96 37.01 8.82
CA GLN A 163 -2.08 36.66 10.23
C GLN A 163 -3.07 35.48 10.29
N ARG A 164 -2.58 34.25 10.39
CA ARG A 164 -3.45 33.14 10.77
C ARG A 164 -3.85 33.43 12.20
N THR A 165 -5.11 33.80 12.43
CA THR A 165 -5.68 33.82 13.77
C THR A 165 -5.47 32.44 14.40
N PRO A 166 -4.93 32.35 15.61
CA PRO A 166 -4.74 31.06 16.27
C PRO A 166 -6.10 30.38 16.40
N LYS A 167 -6.21 29.14 15.92
CA LYS A 167 -7.40 28.33 16.17
C LYS A 167 -7.52 28.13 17.68
N THR A 168 -8.63 28.55 18.27
CA THR A 168 -8.93 28.31 19.68
C THR A 168 -9.12 26.82 19.93
N ALA A 169 -8.82 26.37 21.16
CA ALA A 169 -8.84 24.97 21.56
C ALA A 169 -10.21 24.28 21.44
N THR A 170 -11.29 25.04 21.21
CA THR A 170 -12.67 24.59 21.08
C THR A 170 -12.99 23.86 19.77
N ASP A 171 -12.13 23.91 18.76
CA ASP A 171 -12.33 23.28 17.44
C ASP A 171 -12.00 21.77 17.41
N ARG A 172 -11.71 21.16 18.59
CA ARG A 172 -11.38 19.74 18.77
C ARG A 172 -12.39 19.01 19.67
N GLY A 173 -13.69 19.08 19.36
CA GLY A 173 -14.70 18.30 20.08
C GLY A 173 -15.89 17.95 19.18
N GLY A 174 -16.11 16.64 18.94
CA GLY A 174 -17.31 16.15 18.27
C GLY A 174 -17.14 14.90 17.41
N ILE A 175 -16.42 13.87 17.87
CA ILE A 175 -16.78 12.50 17.48
C ILE A 175 -17.81 12.03 18.50
N GLY A 176 -19.02 11.74 18.03
CA GLY A 176 -20.18 11.47 18.86
C GLY A 176 -19.97 10.31 19.84
N GLU A 177 -20.24 10.58 21.10
CA GLU A 177 -20.44 9.59 22.14
C GLU A 177 -21.74 8.81 21.89
N SER A 178 -21.59 7.49 21.78
CA SER A 178 -22.49 6.45 22.28
C SER A 178 -24.01 6.71 22.24
N LEU A 179 -24.66 6.09 21.27
CA LEU A 179 -26.00 5.53 21.46
C LEU A 179 -25.91 4.41 22.52
N GLY A 180 -26.15 4.75 23.78
CA GLY A 180 -26.48 3.81 24.85
C GLY A 180 -27.97 3.47 24.80
N GLY A 181 -28.29 2.18 24.71
CA GLY A 181 -29.65 1.67 24.60
C GLY A 181 -30.49 1.81 25.87
N ALA A 182 -31.80 1.80 25.68
CA ALA A 182 -32.76 1.40 26.70
C ALA A 182 -33.73 0.40 26.06
N ASN A 183 -33.50 -0.89 26.33
CA ASN A 183 -34.49 -1.93 26.18
C ASN A 183 -35.70 -1.59 27.06
N ARG A 184 -36.89 -1.52 26.48
CA ARG A 184 -38.14 -1.70 27.22
C ARG A 184 -38.83 -2.93 26.65
N SER A 185 -38.80 -4.00 27.43
CA SER A 185 -39.69 -5.15 27.27
C SER A 185 -41.14 -4.69 27.47
N PRO A 186 -42.09 -5.09 26.63
CA PRO A 186 -43.50 -5.01 26.97
C PRO A 186 -43.87 -6.22 27.83
N THR A 187 -44.27 -5.95 29.07
CA THR A 187 -45.07 -6.89 29.86
C THR A 187 -46.47 -6.96 29.28
N ASN A 188 -47.02 -8.17 29.25
CA ASN A 188 -48.41 -8.50 28.91
C ASN A 188 -49.43 -7.64 29.66
N GLU A 189 -50.48 -7.22 28.95
CA GLU A 189 -51.89 -7.46 29.25
C GLU A 189 -52.69 -7.43 27.93
#